data_AF-A0AA47E1F2-F1
#
_entry.id   AF-A0AA47E1F2-F1
#
_cell.length_a   1.000
_cell.length_b   1.000
_cell.length_c   1.000
_cell.angle_alpha   90.00
_cell.angle_beta   90.00
_cell.angle_gamma   90.00
#
_symmetry.space_group_name_H-M   'P 1'
#
loop_
_entity.id
_entity.type
_entity.pdbx_description
1 polymer ?
#
loop_
_entity_poly.entity_id
_entity_poly.type
_entity_poly.pdbx_seq_one_letter_code
_entity_poly.pdbx_strand_id
1 'polypeptide(L)'
;MSLRHWPFALLIGTAVISPLLAAPSTVESQCQTERQALGEQLQQARLQGDKLQQTQLNHELQTLTEQCQGLVALHPRQVEYERVYGEVERRETLLRQALGTGDAQLIELRRNQLAKSREKLEALRQ
;
A
#
# COMPACT_ATOMS: atom_id res chain seq x y z
N MET A 1 29.89 -74.10 -19.82
CA MET A 1 30.19 -73.85 -18.39
C MET A 1 30.43 -72.35 -18.26
N SER A 2 29.74 -71.52 -17.50
CA SER A 2 28.82 -71.72 -16.38
C SER A 2 27.85 -70.53 -16.36
N LEU A 3 26.55 -70.81 -16.22
CA LEU A 3 25.58 -69.83 -15.75
C LEU A 3 25.84 -69.53 -14.26
N ARG A 4 25.59 -68.29 -13.83
CA ARG A 4 25.37 -67.89 -12.43
C ARG A 4 24.69 -66.50 -12.41
N HIS A 5 23.38 -66.39 -12.68
CA HIS A 5 22.32 -66.13 -11.69
C HIS A 5 22.79 -65.69 -10.29
N TRP A 6 22.47 -64.44 -9.90
CA TRP A 6 21.79 -64.02 -8.65
C TRP A 6 21.79 -62.47 -8.52
N PRO A 7 20.92 -61.83 -7.70
CA PRO A 7 19.46 -61.74 -7.72
C PRO A 7 18.95 -60.33 -8.09
N PHE A 8 17.65 -60.28 -8.41
CA PHE A 8 16.76 -59.15 -8.13
C PHE A 8 16.99 -58.59 -6.70
N ALA A 9 17.38 -57.33 -6.59
CA ALA A 9 17.12 -56.52 -5.40
C ALA A 9 16.61 -55.16 -5.88
N LEU A 10 15.30 -55.14 -6.03
CA LEU A 10 14.42 -53.99 -6.17
C LEU A 10 14.67 -53.07 -4.98
N LEU A 11 15.30 -51.91 -5.21
CA LEU A 11 15.29 -50.79 -4.27
C LEU A 11 14.84 -49.53 -5.01
N ILE A 12 13.53 -49.39 -5.02
CA ILE A 12 12.81 -48.15 -5.26
C ILE A 12 13.22 -47.18 -4.14
N GLY A 13 14.20 -46.31 -4.44
CA GLY A 13 14.57 -45.18 -3.60
C GLY A 13 13.69 -43.98 -3.90
N THR A 14 12.40 -44.09 -3.57
CA THR A 14 11.51 -42.94 -3.47
C THR A 14 11.88 -42.07 -2.28
N ALA A 15 11.74 -40.75 -2.48
CA ALA A 15 11.65 -39.70 -1.47
C ALA A 15 12.93 -39.29 -0.74
N VAL A 16 13.49 -38.17 -1.17
CA VAL A 16 13.16 -36.89 -0.53
C VAL A 16 13.26 -35.77 -1.57
N ILE A 17 12.14 -35.50 -2.22
CA ILE A 17 11.85 -34.11 -2.59
C ILE A 17 11.70 -33.44 -1.23
N SER A 18 12.74 -32.77 -0.77
CA SER A 18 12.59 -31.83 0.34
C SER A 18 11.46 -30.89 -0.08
N PRO A 19 10.30 -30.87 0.60
CA PRO A 19 9.54 -29.65 0.57
C PRO A 19 10.50 -28.67 1.23
N LEU A 20 11.02 -27.70 0.46
CA LEU A 20 11.42 -26.46 1.12
C LEU A 20 10.19 -26.09 1.94
N LEU A 21 10.32 -26.22 3.26
CA LEU A 21 9.37 -25.65 4.17
C LEU A 21 9.39 -24.17 3.84
N ALA A 22 8.41 -23.77 3.01
CA ALA A 22 7.99 -22.40 2.92
C ALA A 22 7.60 -22.05 4.34
N ALA A 23 8.53 -21.42 5.04
CA ALA A 23 8.24 -20.68 6.26
C ALA A 23 7.00 -19.83 5.97
N PRO A 24 6.15 -19.56 6.97
CA PRO A 24 5.08 -18.58 6.83
C PRO A 24 5.74 -17.20 6.69
N SER A 25 6.27 -16.93 5.50
CA SER A 25 6.61 -15.62 5.00
C SER A 25 5.29 -14.90 5.00
N THR A 26 5.08 -14.09 6.03
CA THR A 26 3.97 -13.15 6.13
C THR A 26 3.80 -12.52 4.75
N VAL A 27 2.57 -12.42 4.26
CA VAL A 27 2.26 -11.85 2.93
C VAL A 27 3.08 -10.57 2.65
N GLU A 28 3.35 -9.81 3.71
CA GLU A 28 4.22 -8.64 3.76
C GLU A 28 5.69 -8.87 3.29
N SER A 29 6.31 -9.99 3.65
CA SER A 29 7.68 -10.34 3.23
C SER A 29 7.77 -10.73 1.75
N GLN A 30 6.74 -11.39 1.20
CA GLN A 30 6.66 -11.69 -0.24
C GLN A 30 6.48 -10.39 -1.04
N CYS A 31 5.60 -9.53 -0.55
CA CYS A 31 5.36 -8.19 -1.09
C CYS A 31 6.59 -7.28 -1.10
N GLN A 32 7.37 -7.26 -0.02
CA GLN A 32 8.62 -6.48 0.02
C GLN A 32 9.63 -7.00 -1.02
N THR A 33 9.73 -8.31 -1.17
CA THR A 33 10.64 -8.96 -2.14
C THR A 33 10.23 -8.64 -3.58
N GLU A 34 8.95 -8.73 -3.92
CA GLU A 34 8.46 -8.40 -5.28
C GLU A 34 8.60 -6.91 -5.62
N ARG A 35 8.37 -6.00 -4.67
CA ARG A 35 8.60 -4.57 -4.88
C ARG A 35 10.06 -4.24 -5.16
N GLN A 36 10.99 -4.91 -4.48
CA GLN A 36 12.42 -4.74 -4.71
C GLN A 36 12.80 -5.20 -6.13
N ALA A 37 12.32 -6.37 -6.55
CA ALA A 37 12.57 -6.89 -7.89
C ALA A 37 12.03 -5.97 -9.01
N LEU A 38 10.81 -5.44 -8.86
CA LEU A 38 10.24 -4.49 -9.83
C LEU A 38 11.00 -3.14 -9.83
N GLY A 39 11.50 -2.70 -8.67
CA GLY A 39 12.33 -1.50 -8.55
C GLY A 39 13.66 -1.61 -9.32
N GLU A 40 14.32 -2.77 -9.25
CA GLU A 40 15.54 -3.05 -10.01
C GLU A 40 15.28 -3.06 -11.52
N GLN A 41 14.18 -3.67 -11.95
CA GLN A 41 13.76 -3.68 -13.36
C GLN A 41 13.44 -2.26 -13.86
N LEU A 42 12.80 -1.43 -13.04
CA LEU A 42 12.51 -0.04 -13.37
C LEU A 42 13.81 0.77 -13.54
N GLN A 43 14.79 0.53 -12.67
CA GLN A 43 16.09 1.18 -12.77
C GLN A 43 16.81 0.77 -14.06
N GLN A 44 16.72 -0.50 -14.45
CA GLN A 44 17.29 -0.98 -15.70
C GLN A 44 16.57 -0.39 -16.93
N ALA A 45 15.23 -0.31 -16.92
CA ALA A 45 14.44 0.33 -17.98
C ALA A 45 14.71 1.83 -18.10
N ARG A 46 15.05 2.52 -16.98
CA ARG A 46 15.51 3.92 -16.99
C ARG A 46 16.86 4.08 -17.67
N LEU A 47 17.81 3.19 -17.38
CA LEU A 47 19.15 3.21 -18.00
C LEU A 47 19.08 2.94 -19.51
N GLN A 48 18.13 2.13 -19.94
CA GLN A 48 17.89 1.79 -21.35
C GLN A 48 17.04 2.84 -22.09
N GLY A 49 16.44 3.81 -21.37
CA GLY A 49 15.58 4.84 -21.95
C GLY A 49 14.22 4.33 -22.43
N ASP A 50 13.83 3.11 -22.08
CA ASP A 50 12.56 2.51 -22.50
C ASP A 50 11.41 3.07 -21.65
N LYS A 51 10.73 4.09 -22.19
CA LYS A 51 9.61 4.76 -21.51
C LYS A 51 8.36 3.90 -21.43
N LEU A 52 8.15 2.97 -22.36
CA LEU A 52 6.99 2.07 -22.34
C LEU A 52 7.15 1.06 -21.22
N GLN A 53 8.34 0.47 -21.12
CA GLN A 53 8.67 -0.48 -20.07
C GLN A 53 8.65 0.19 -18.67
N GLN A 54 9.15 1.43 -18.55
CA GLN A 54 9.04 2.19 -17.30
C GLN A 54 7.59 2.43 -16.87
N THR A 55 6.69 2.72 -17.82
CA THR A 55 5.28 2.98 -17.53
C THR A 55 4.58 1.71 -17.07
N GLN A 56 4.86 0.56 -17.72
CA GLN A 56 4.32 -0.74 -17.33
C GLN A 56 4.80 -1.17 -15.95
N LEU A 57 6.10 -1.08 -15.67
CA LEU A 57 6.68 -1.42 -14.37
C LEU A 57 6.18 -0.52 -13.24
N ASN A 58 5.93 0.77 -13.52
CA ASN A 58 5.30 1.67 -12.53
C ASN A 58 3.86 1.25 -12.22
N HIS A 59 3.08 0.88 -13.24
CA HIS A 59 1.72 0.40 -13.04
C HIS A 59 1.71 -0.91 -12.24
N GLU A 60 2.60 -1.84 -12.55
CA GLU A 60 2.76 -3.10 -11.82
C GLU A 60 3.16 -2.88 -10.36
N LEU A 61 4.08 -1.95 -10.09
CA LEU A 61 4.42 -1.52 -8.73
C LEU A 61 3.22 -0.94 -7.97
N GLN A 62 2.36 -0.18 -8.64
CA GLN A 62 1.17 0.39 -8.05
C GLN A 62 0.14 -0.68 -7.70
N THR A 63 -0.17 -1.58 -8.65
CA THR A 63 -1.05 -2.73 -8.43
C THR A 63 -0.52 -3.63 -7.31
N LEU A 64 0.78 -3.90 -7.28
CA LEU A 64 1.40 -4.69 -6.23
C LEU A 64 1.36 -3.97 -4.88
N THR A 65 1.51 -2.64 -4.86
CA THR A 65 1.31 -1.84 -3.64
C THR A 65 -0.11 -1.98 -3.10
N GLU A 66 -1.13 -1.94 -3.96
CA GLU A 66 -2.54 -2.11 -3.57
C GLU A 66 -2.86 -3.52 -3.07
N GLN A 67 -2.30 -4.55 -3.72
CA GLN A 67 -2.45 -5.96 -3.32
C GLN A 67 -1.73 -6.26 -2.00
N CYS A 68 -0.53 -5.72 -1.84
CA CYS A 68 0.30 -5.90 -0.65
C CYS A 68 -0.13 -5.06 0.55
N GLN A 69 -0.71 -3.88 0.29
CA GLN A 69 -1.48 -3.16 1.29
C GLN A 69 -2.84 -3.81 1.55
N GLY A 70 -3.29 -4.71 0.68
CA GLY A 70 -4.48 -5.54 0.82
C GLY A 70 -5.67 -4.75 1.36
N LEU A 71 -6.27 -3.86 0.55
CA LEU A 71 -7.45 -3.08 0.93
C LEU A 71 -7.42 -2.70 2.42
N VAL A 72 -6.42 -1.94 2.88
CA VAL A 72 -6.35 -1.54 4.29
C VAL A 72 -7.70 -0.93 4.64
N ALA A 73 -8.48 -1.64 5.47
CA ALA A 73 -9.68 -1.08 6.05
C ALA A 73 -9.19 0.15 6.84
N LEU A 74 -9.42 1.34 6.28
CA LEU A 74 -9.01 2.59 6.90
C LEU A 74 -9.50 2.53 8.34
N HIS A 75 -8.57 2.65 9.29
CA HIS A 75 -8.91 2.64 10.71
C HIS A 75 -10.04 3.65 10.90
N PRO A 76 -11.11 3.37 11.68
CA PRO A 76 -12.24 4.28 11.83
C PRO A 76 -11.81 5.72 12.16
N ARG A 77 -10.73 5.88 12.93
CA ARG A 77 -10.08 7.17 13.21
C ARG A 77 -9.55 7.87 11.96
N GLN A 78 -8.96 7.15 11.01
CA GLN A 78 -8.43 7.71 9.76
C GLN A 78 -9.57 8.13 8.82
N VAL A 79 -10.65 7.36 8.75
CA VAL A 79 -11.88 7.78 8.03
C VAL A 79 -12.47 9.04 8.66
N GLU A 80 -12.49 9.11 10.00
CA GLU A 80 -12.95 10.30 10.70
C GLU A 80 -12.00 11.50 10.49
N TYR A 81 -10.69 11.27 10.47
CA TYR A 81 -9.68 12.30 10.19
C TYR A 81 -9.91 12.93 8.82
N GLU A 82 -10.03 12.12 7.76
CA GLU A 82 -10.29 12.60 6.39
C GLU A 82 -11.61 13.37 6.29
N ARG A 83 -12.66 12.88 6.97
CA ARG A 83 -13.95 13.58 7.03
C ARG A 83 -13.80 14.97 7.67
N VAL A 84 -13.14 15.04 8.82
CA VAL A 84 -12.96 16.30 9.57
C VAL A 84 -12.01 17.24 8.82
N TYR A 85 -10.99 16.70 8.16
CA TYR A 85 -10.08 17.45 7.29
C TYR A 85 -10.86 18.15 6.16
N GLY A 86 -11.69 17.41 5.41
CA GLY A 86 -12.55 18.02 4.39
C GLY A 86 -13.58 19.01 4.95
N GLU A 87 -13.98 18.87 6.22
CA GLU A 87 -14.82 19.84 6.92
C GLU A 87 -14.11 21.16 7.23
N VAL A 88 -12.82 21.10 7.58
CA VAL A 88 -11.94 22.26 7.76
C VAL A 88 -11.82 23.02 6.43
N GLU A 89 -11.49 22.34 5.32
CA GLU A 89 -11.35 22.97 4.00
C GLU A 89 -12.63 23.69 3.55
N ARG A 90 -13.80 23.05 3.77
CA ARG A 90 -15.10 23.68 3.50
C ARG A 90 -15.32 24.92 4.35
N ARG A 91 -14.98 24.88 5.65
CA ARG A 91 -15.14 26.04 6.55
C ARG A 91 -14.18 27.18 6.23
N GLU A 92 -12.96 26.88 5.80
CA GLU A 92 -12.02 27.89 5.30
C GLU A 92 -12.56 28.61 4.08
N THR A 93 -13.18 27.87 3.16
CA THR A 93 -13.86 28.44 1.99
C THR A 93 -15.02 29.34 2.40
N LEU A 94 -15.87 28.90 3.34
CA LEU A 94 -16.99 29.70 3.85
C LEU A 94 -16.52 30.95 4.59
N LEU A 95 -15.41 30.88 5.33
CA LEU A 95 -14.81 32.05 5.96
C LEU A 95 -14.29 33.02 4.90
N ARG A 96 -13.62 32.53 3.85
CA ARG A 96 -13.16 33.38 2.73
C ARG A 96 -14.32 34.08 2.02
N GLN A 97 -15.43 33.39 1.82
CA GLN A 97 -16.65 33.98 1.26
C GLN A 97 -17.23 35.06 2.20
N ALA A 98 -17.30 34.80 3.51
CA ALA A 98 -17.77 35.77 4.50
C ALA A 98 -16.88 37.01 4.60
N LEU A 99 -15.56 36.84 4.47
CA LEU A 99 -14.63 37.97 4.40
C LEU A 99 -14.94 38.88 3.19
N GLY A 100 -15.39 38.29 2.08
CA GLY A 100 -15.83 39.04 0.90
C GLY A 100 -17.12 39.83 1.08
N THR A 101 -17.97 39.48 2.05
CA THR A 101 -19.21 40.22 2.34
C THR A 101 -18.99 41.41 3.28
N GLY A 102 -17.91 41.41 4.07
CA GLY A 102 -17.63 42.43 5.08
C GLY A 102 -18.55 42.39 6.31
N ASP A 103 -19.42 41.39 6.42
CA ASP A 103 -20.31 41.22 7.57
C ASP A 103 -19.53 40.66 8.78
N ALA A 104 -19.24 41.53 9.74
CA ALA A 104 -18.46 41.20 10.92
C ALA A 104 -19.08 40.05 11.75
N GLN A 105 -20.41 39.97 11.87
CA GLN A 105 -21.04 38.90 12.64
C GLN A 105 -20.91 37.56 11.92
N LEU A 106 -21.11 37.56 10.59
CA LEU A 106 -20.93 36.36 9.78
C LEU A 106 -19.47 35.88 9.81
N ILE A 107 -18.50 36.80 9.71
CA ILE A 107 -17.07 36.48 9.75
C ILE A 107 -16.70 35.82 11.08
N GLU A 108 -17.13 36.40 12.21
CA GLU A 108 -16.85 35.83 13.54
C GLU A 108 -17.53 34.48 13.74
N LEU A 109 -18.78 34.31 13.27
CA LEU A 109 -19.45 33.01 13.28
C LEU A 109 -18.67 31.95 12.51
N ARG A 110 -18.20 32.26 11.30
CA ARG A 110 -17.42 31.32 10.47
C ARG A 110 -16.05 31.02 11.07
N ARG A 111 -15.38 32.02 11.67
CA ARG A 111 -14.10 31.84 12.36
C ARG A 111 -14.24 30.89 13.55
N ASN A 112 -15.27 31.05 14.38
CA ASN A 112 -15.54 30.16 15.50
C ASN A 112 -15.85 28.72 15.07
N GLN A 113 -16.61 28.55 13.98
CA GLN A 113 -16.88 27.23 13.41
C GLN A 113 -15.61 26.55 12.90
N LEU A 114 -14.73 27.31 12.23
CA LEU A 114 -13.44 26.82 11.73
C LEU A 114 -12.51 26.40 12.87
N ALA A 115 -12.45 27.20 13.95
CA ALA A 115 -11.64 26.88 15.13
C ALA A 115 -12.05 25.53 15.73
N LYS A 116 -13.35 25.31 15.95
CA LYS A 116 -13.88 24.04 16.48
C LYS A 116 -13.51 22.83 15.61
N SER A 117 -13.53 23.00 14.29
CA SER A 117 -13.16 21.90 13.39
C SER A 117 -11.68 21.59 13.37
N ARG A 118 -10.82 22.61 13.55
CA ARG A 118 -9.37 22.43 13.66
C ARG A 118 -9.00 21.74 14.97
N GLU A 119 -9.62 22.13 16.08
CA GLU A 119 -9.47 21.46 17.37
C GLU A 119 -9.86 19.97 17.26
N LYS A 120 -10.98 19.67 16.61
CA LYS A 120 -11.38 18.27 16.35
C LYS A 120 -10.36 17.52 15.48
N LEU A 121 -9.82 18.16 14.45
CA LEU A 121 -8.80 17.56 13.59
C LEU A 121 -7.51 17.26 14.35
N GLU A 122 -7.09 18.19 15.22
CA GLU A 122 -5.92 18.03 16.09
C GLU A 122 -6.11 16.89 17.10
N ALA A 123 -7.31 16.76 17.69
CA ALA A 123 -7.63 15.67 18.59
C ALA A 123 -7.58 14.29 17.91
N LEU A 124 -7.84 14.22 16.60
CA LEU A 124 -7.75 12.97 15.82
C LEU A 124 -6.31 12.63 15.38
N ARG A 125 -5.38 13.58 15.47
CA ARG A 125 -3.97 13.40 15.11
C ARG A 125 -3.16 12.75 16.25
N GLN A 126 -3.62 12.91 17.50
CA GLN A 126 -3.01 12.35 18.71
C GLN A 126 -3.43 10.89 18.92
#